data_AF-A0A1I4C1T2-F1
#
_entry.id   AF-A0A1I4C1T2-F1
#
_cell.length_a   1.000
_cell.length_b   1.000
_cell.length_c   1.000
_cell.angle_alpha   90.00
_cell.angle_beta   90.00
_cell.angle_gamma   90.00
#
_symmetry.space_group_name_H-M   'P 1'
#
loop_
_entity.id
_entity.type
_entity.pdbx_description
1 polymer ?
#
loop_
_entity_poly.entity_id
_entity_poly.type
_entity_poly.pdbx_seq_one_letter_code
_entity_poly.pdbx_strand_id
1 'polypeptide(L)' 'MKLSLSEAESVNKIEISRKNPSTYCVKISGVPVNQTSEGEISYIWSSKQEALICARGIGKMFNLPSELIHIDSGI' A
#
# COMPACT_ATOMS: atom_id res chain seq x y z
N MET A 1 -12.41 8.45 -1.74
CA MET A 1 -13.21 7.29 -1.28
C MET A 1 -12.29 6.32 -0.55
N LYS A 2 -12.74 5.65 0.52
CA LYS A 2 -11.88 4.71 1.26
C LYS A 2 -11.86 3.38 0.49
N LEU A 3 -10.69 2.94 0.06
CA LEU A 3 -10.52 1.63 -0.59
C LEU A 3 -10.59 0.52 0.46
N SER A 4 -11.20 -0.62 0.11
CA SER A 4 -11.00 -1.89 0.81
C SER A 4 -10.20 -2.82 -0.10
N LEU A 5 -9.19 -3.51 0.43
CA LEU A 5 -8.42 -4.47 -0.38
C LEU A 5 -9.29 -5.59 -0.97
N SER A 6 -10.35 -6.00 -0.27
CA SER A 6 -11.28 -7.03 -0.76
C SER A 6 -12.16 -6.55 -1.91
N GLU A 7 -12.25 -5.24 -2.11
CA GLU A 7 -13.09 -4.59 -3.12
C GLU A 7 -12.22 -3.88 -4.17
N ALA A 8 -10.90 -4.06 -4.14
CA ALA A 8 -9.99 -3.50 -5.13
C ALA A 8 -10.02 -4.37 -6.39
N GLU A 9 -10.30 -3.75 -7.53
CA GLU A 9 -10.15 -4.39 -8.85
C GLU A 9 -8.68 -4.37 -9.28
N SER A 10 -7.98 -3.28 -8.99
CA SER A 10 -6.56 -3.13 -9.27
C SER A 10 -5.85 -2.34 -8.17
N VAL A 11 -4.55 -2.60 -8.04
CA VAL A 11 -3.62 -1.78 -7.26
C VAL A 11 -2.67 -1.12 -8.26
N ASN A 12 -2.50 0.19 -8.15
CA ASN A 12 -1.67 0.98 -9.06
C ASN A 12 -0.34 1.37 -8.40
N LYS A 13 -0.33 1.50 -7.07
CA LYS A 13 0.84 1.96 -6.32
C LYS A 13 0.79 1.49 -4.88
N ILE A 14 1.96 1.15 -4.34
CA ILE A 14 2.15 0.94 -2.90
C ILE A 14 3.29 1.83 -2.43
N GLU A 15 3.06 2.58 -1.36
CA GLU A 15 4.06 3.47 -0.75
C GLU A 15 4.27 3.10 0.71
N ILE A 16 5.51 2.88 1.09
CA ILE A 16 5.91 2.68 2.47
C ILE A 16 6.59 3.96 2.94
N SER A 17 6.06 4.58 3.99
CA SER A 17 6.65 5.80 4.59
C SER A 17 6.84 5.59 6.08
N ARG A 18 7.95 6.10 6.64
CA ARG A 18 8.11 6.19 8.09
C ARG A 18 7.25 7.35 8.61
N LYS A 19 6.44 7.11 9.64
CA LYS A 19 5.60 8.17 10.26
C LYS A 19 6.22 8.74 11.52
N ASN A 20 6.87 7.89 12.31
CA ASN A 20 7.67 8.29 13.46
C ASN A 20 8.76 7.22 13.70
N PRO A 21 9.64 7.38 14.71
CA PRO A 21 10.73 6.44 14.93
C PRO A 21 10.31 4.96 15.04
N SER A 22 9.07 4.71 15.47
CA SER A 22 8.54 3.40 15.81
C SER A 22 7.36 2.96 14.95
N THR A 23 7.00 3.70 13.90
CA THR A 23 5.86 3.36 13.05
C THR A 23 6.09 3.66 11.57
N TYR A 24 5.54 2.77 10.75
CA TYR A 24 5.58 2.82 9.30
C TYR A 24 4.15 2.76 8.77
N CYS A 25 3.86 3.53 7.73
CA CYS A 25 2.60 3.51 7.01
C CYS A 25 2.80 2.86 5.65
N VAL A 26 2.00 1.85 5.35
CA VAL A 26 1.85 1.30 3.99
C VAL A 26 0.58 1.89 3.41
N LYS A 27 0.73 2.82 2.48
CA LYS A 27 -0.36 3.39 1.69
C LYS A 27 -0.49 2.62 0.39
N ILE A 28 -1.73 2.36 -0.01
CA ILE A 28 -2.05 1.61 -1.23
C ILE A 28 -3.07 2.43 -1.99
N SER A 29 -2.79 2.67 -3.26
CA SER A 29 -3.67 3.37 -4.19
C SER A 29 -4.10 2.41 -5.28
N GLY A 30 -5.39 2.40 -5.58
CA GLY A 30 -5.97 1.45 -6.53
C GLY A 30 -7.40 1.81 -6.90
N VAL A 31 -7.96 1.06 -7.83
CA VAL A 31 -9.32 1.28 -8.32
C VAL A 31 -10.25 0.23 -7.70
N PRO A 32 -11.30 0.63 -6.97
CA PRO A 32 -12.32 -0.29 -6.49
C PRO A 32 -13.16 -0.89 -7.62
N VAL A 33 -13.68 -2.09 -7.40
CA VAL A 33 -14.66 -2.73 -8.30
C VAL A 33 -15.86 -1.79 -8.52
N ASN A 34 -16.26 -1.64 -9.78
CA ASN A 34 -17.36 -0.77 -10.22
C ASN A 34 -17.13 0.74 -10.02
N GLN A 35 -15.88 1.18 -9.87
CA GLN A 35 -15.55 2.60 -9.80
C GLN A 35 -14.48 2.96 -10.82
N THR A 36 -14.51 4.22 -11.27
CA THR A 36 -13.50 4.78 -12.18
C THR A 36 -12.47 5.65 -11.47
N SER A 37 -12.72 5.98 -10.19
CA SER A 37 -11.88 6.86 -9.40
C SER A 37 -10.98 6.06 -8.47
N GLU A 38 -9.74 6.50 -8.33
CA GLU A 38 -8.81 5.90 -7.38
C GLU A 38 -9.28 6.08 -5.93
N GLY A 39 -9.09 5.03 -5.14
CA GLY A 39 -9.22 5.04 -3.70
C GLY A 39 -7.87 4.78 -3.03
N GLU A 40 -7.79 5.16 -1.75
CA GLU A 40 -6.62 4.88 -0.92
C GLU A 40 -7.01 4.07 0.31
N ILE A 41 -6.09 3.22 0.74
CA ILE A 41 -6.09 2.59 2.06
C ILE A 41 -4.71 2.70 2.68
N SER A 42 -4.65 2.74 4.01
CA SER A 42 -3.41 2.85 4.77
C SER A 42 -3.38 1.88 5.93
N TYR A 43 -2.25 1.19 6.10
CA TYR A 43 -1.97 0.28 7.20
C TYR A 43 -0.79 0.78 8.01
N ILE A 44 -0.89 0.72 9.34
CA ILE A 44 0.18 1.14 10.25
C ILE A 44 0.84 -0.10 10.83
N TRP A 45 2.17 -0.10 10.79
CA TRP A 45 3.02 -1.17 11.30
C TRP A 45 4.04 -0.59 12.28
N SER A 46 4.41 -1.33 13.32
CA SER A 46 5.44 -0.93 14.28
C SER A 46 6.87 -1.22 13.79
N SER A 47 7.00 -2.04 12.75
CA SER A 47 8.27 -2.46 12.17
C SER A 47 8.35 -2.17 10.67
N LYS A 48 9.53 -1.71 10.22
CA LYS A 48 9.84 -1.57 8.79
C LYS A 48 9.69 -2.91 8.06
N GLN A 49 10.11 -3.99 8.71
CA GLN A 49 10.10 -5.32 8.12
C GLN A 49 8.66 -5.80 7.89
N GLU A 50 7.76 -5.59 8.84
CA GLU A 50 6.34 -5.95 8.70
C GLU A 50 5.66 -5.11 7.60
N ALA A 51 5.93 -3.81 7.56
CA ALA A 51 5.45 -2.94 6.49
C ALA A 51 5.90 -3.42 5.10
N LEU A 52 7.17 -3.85 4.98
CA LEU A 52 7.71 -4.41 3.74
C LEU A 52 7.06 -5.74 3.36
N ILE A 53 6.81 -6.62 4.33
CA ILE A 53 6.12 -7.90 4.10
C ILE A 53 4.69 -7.63 3.62
N CYS A 54 3.98 -6.72 4.26
CA CYS A 54 2.63 -6.30 3.88
C CYS A 54 2.59 -5.77 2.44
N ALA A 55 3.44 -4.79 2.12
CA ALA A 55 3.52 -4.19 0.79
C ALA A 55 3.82 -5.23 -0.31
N ARG A 56 4.79 -6.13 -0.05
CA ARG A 56 5.15 -7.19 -1.00
C ARG A 56 4.05 -8.25 -1.15
N GLY A 57 3.39 -8.61 -0.06
CA GLY A 57 2.27 -9.56 -0.08
C GLY A 57 1.13 -9.05 -0.95
N ILE A 58 0.75 -7.79 -0.76
CA ILE A 58 -0.29 -7.14 -1.55
C ILE A 58 0.16 -6.97 -3.00
N GLY A 59 1.40 -6.51 -3.23
CA GLY A 59 1.94 -6.40 -4.58
C GLY A 59 1.86 -7.73 -5.34
N LYS A 60 2.18 -8.85 -4.69
CA LYS A 60 2.03 -10.19 -5.29
C LYS A 60 0.56 -10.56 -5.54
N MET A 61 -0.34 -10.26 -4.61
CA MET A 61 -1.78 -10.56 -4.77
C MET A 61 -2.39 -9.88 -5.99
N PHE A 62 -1.94 -8.67 -6.30
CA PHE A 62 -2.44 -7.88 -7.42
C PHE A 62 -1.53 -7.90 -8.66
N ASN A 63 -0.50 -8.77 -8.69
CA ASN A 63 0.52 -8.81 -9.75
C ASN A 63 1.14 -7.43 -10.05
N LEU A 64 1.30 -6.60 -9.02
CA LEU A 64 1.88 -5.27 -9.13
C LEU A 64 3.39 -5.38 -9.38
N PRO A 65 3.92 -4.74 -10.43
CA PRO A 65 5.35 -4.63 -10.68
C PRO A 65 6.10 -4.02 -9.48
N SER A 66 7.30 -4.53 -9.21
CA SER A 66 8.11 -4.07 -8.07
C SER A 66 8.50 -2.59 -8.17
N GLU A 67 8.61 -2.03 -9.39
CA GLU A 67 8.88 -0.60 -9.58
C GLU A 67 7.78 0.32 -9.05
N LEU A 68 6.56 -0.18 -8.86
CA LEU A 68 5.41 0.56 -8.32
C LEU A 68 5.29 0.42 -6.79
N ILE A 69 6.22 -0.29 -6.14
CA ILE A 69 6.34 -0.37 -4.68
C ILE A 69 7.46 0.57 -4.24
N HIS A 70 7.09 1.77 -3.79
CA HIS A 70 8.02 2.79 -3.36
C HIS A 70 8.26 2.72 -1.85
N ILE A 71 9.51 2.87 -1.45
CA ILE A 71 9.91 2.92 -0.04
C ILE A 71 10.50 4.29 0.22
N ASP A 72 9.69 5.17 0.78
CA ASP A 72 10.17 6.44 1.32
C ASP A 72 10.91 6.17 2.63
N SER A 73 12.21 6.45 2.60
CA SER A 73 13.10 6.28 3.76
C SER A 73 13.09 7.49 4.69
N GLY A 74 12.09 8.38 4.55
CA GLY A 74 11.93 9.61 5.33
C GLY A 74 12.20 9.49 6.84
N ILE A 75 12.54 10.63 7.43
CA ILE A 75 12.87 10.82 8.86
C ILE A 75 11.95 11.90 9.41
#